data_AF-A0A9E5TD60-F1
#
_entry.id   AF-A0A9E5TD60-F1
#
_cell.length_a   1.000
_cell.length_b   1.000
_cell.length_c   1.000
_cell.angle_alpha   90.00
_cell.angle_beta   90.00
_cell.angle_gamma   90.00
#
_symmetry.space_group_name_H-M   'P 1'
#
loop_
_entity.id
_entity.type
_entity.pdbx_description
1 polymer ?
#
loop_
_entity_poly.entity_id
_entity_poly.type
_entity_poly.pdbx_seq_one_letter_code
_entity_poly.pdbx_strand_id
1 'polypeptide(L)'
;MTYTQIIRELRSLANPRAVEGMARYGINPKNTLGVSIPTLRKIAKRVGKDHMLAQRLWRSGIHEARILAGFIDDPSAITETQMERWASDFDSWDVTDQVCSNLFDNS
;
A
#
# COMPACT_ATOMS: atom_id res chain seq x y z
N MET A 1 -6.89 -3.36 -13.56
CA MET A 1 -5.47 -3.55 -13.95
C MET A 1 -4.94 -4.82 -13.31
N THR A 2 -3.94 -5.49 -13.89
CA THR A 2 -3.34 -6.69 -13.28
C THR A 2 -2.25 -6.36 -12.25
N TYR A 3 -1.97 -7.29 -11.33
CA TYR A 3 -0.86 -7.19 -10.37
C TYR A 3 0.46 -6.80 -11.05
N THR A 4 0.86 -7.49 -12.12
CA THR A 4 2.13 -7.24 -12.80
C THR A 4 2.20 -5.85 -13.42
N GLN A 5 1.08 -5.35 -13.97
CA GLN A 5 1.00 -3.99 -14.50
C GLN A 5 1.17 -2.94 -13.40
N ILE A 6 0.53 -3.15 -12.24
CA ILE A 6 0.64 -2.22 -11.10
C ILE A 6 2.06 -2.19 -10.55
N ILE A 7 2.67 -3.35 -10.29
CA ILE A 7 4.05 -3.40 -9.78
C ILE A 7 5.03 -2.75 -10.77
N ARG A 8 4.85 -2.97 -12.07
CA ARG A 8 5.66 -2.31 -13.10
C ARG A 8 5.48 -0.80 -13.07
N GLU A 9 4.24 -0.32 -12.98
CA GLU A 9 3.94 1.11 -12.91
C GLU A 9 4.56 1.75 -11.65
N LEU A 10 4.36 1.15 -10.47
CA LEU A 10 4.96 1.63 -9.22
C LEU A 10 6.48 1.73 -9.32
N ARG A 11 7.15 0.69 -9.85
CA ARG A 11 8.61 0.71 -10.04
C ARG A 11 9.06 1.79 -11.02
N SER A 12 8.29 2.05 -12.08
CA SER A 12 8.62 3.12 -13.03
C SER A 12 8.47 4.53 -12.44
N LEU A 13 7.70 4.66 -11.37
CA LEU A 13 7.49 5.92 -10.63
C LEU A 13 8.45 6.09 -9.44
N ALA A 14 9.38 5.15 -9.25
CA ALA A 14 10.29 5.18 -8.10
C ALA A 14 11.15 6.45 -8.08
N ASN A 15 11.26 7.05 -6.91
CA ASN A 15 12.01 8.28 -6.66
C ASN A 15 12.96 8.09 -5.46
N PRO A 16 14.23 7.70 -5.69
CA PRO A 16 15.20 7.46 -4.62
C PRO A 16 15.44 8.67 -3.72
N ARG A 17 15.36 9.91 -4.25
CA ARG A 17 15.51 11.12 -3.44
C ARG A 17 14.35 11.29 -2.45
N ALA A 18 13.14 10.88 -2.84
CA ALA A 18 12.01 10.87 -1.92
C ALA A 18 12.22 9.81 -0.82
N VAL A 19 12.74 8.63 -1.15
CA VAL A 19 13.07 7.57 -0.19
C VAL A 19 14.08 8.06 0.86
N GLU A 20 15.12 8.79 0.45
CA GLU A 20 16.08 9.41 1.38
C GLU A 20 15.41 10.38 2.35
N GLY A 21 14.44 11.16 1.87
CA GLY A 21 13.64 12.05 2.71
C GLY A 21 12.75 11.29 3.69
N MET A 22 12.08 10.23 3.23
CA MET A 22 11.19 9.38 4.03
C MET A 22 11.92 8.72 5.19
N ALA A 23 13.18 8.31 5.00
CA ALA A 23 14.01 7.73 6.07
C ALA A 23 14.18 8.68 7.27
N ARG A 24 14.19 10.01 7.05
CA ARG A 24 14.26 11.01 8.12
C ARG A 24 13.01 11.04 9.01
N TYR A 25 11.89 10.52 8.50
CA TYR A 25 10.62 10.39 9.20
C TYR A 25 10.38 8.97 9.73
N GLY A 26 11.43 8.15 9.84
CA GLY A 26 11.35 6.80 10.41
C GLY A 26 10.71 5.75 9.50
N ILE A 27 10.53 6.06 8.21
CA ILE A 27 10.04 5.09 7.23
C ILE A 27 11.22 4.25 6.74
N ASN A 28 11.09 2.93 6.79
CA ASN A 28 12.13 2.01 6.36
C ASN A 28 12.44 2.20 4.86
N PRO A 29 13.68 2.50 4.45
CA PRO A 29 14.01 2.64 3.02
C PRO A 29 13.99 1.30 2.26
N LYS A 30 14.03 0.17 2.97
CA LYS A 30 14.00 -1.15 2.35
C LYS A 30 12.64 -1.41 1.69
N ASN A 31 12.64 -1.79 0.40
CA ASN A 31 11.45 -2.03 -0.41
C ASN A 31 10.51 -0.81 -0.57
N THR A 32 11.05 0.41 -0.38
CA THR A 32 10.32 1.66 -0.52
C THR A 32 10.69 2.33 -1.85
N LEU A 33 9.69 2.75 -2.61
CA LEU A 33 9.86 3.33 -3.95
C LEU A 33 9.83 4.85 -3.95
N GLY A 34 9.29 5.50 -2.90
CA GLY A 34 9.16 6.95 -2.83
C GLY A 34 8.03 7.51 -3.71
N VAL A 35 6.98 6.71 -3.97
CA VAL A 35 5.83 7.17 -4.76
C VAL A 35 4.85 7.93 -3.87
N SER A 36 4.49 9.16 -4.28
CA SER A 36 3.62 10.01 -3.46
C SER A 36 2.20 9.46 -3.28
N ILE A 37 1.57 9.74 -2.13
CA ILE A 37 0.18 9.38 -1.85
C ILE A 37 -0.81 9.87 -2.93
N PRO A 38 -0.74 11.12 -3.45
CA PRO A 38 -1.62 11.54 -4.54
C PRO A 38 -1.51 10.67 -5.78
N THR A 39 -0.30 10.23 -6.14
CA THR A 39 -0.08 9.30 -7.25
C THR A 39 -0.71 7.94 -6.96
N LEU A 40 -0.53 7.40 -5.76
CA LEU A 40 -1.16 6.13 -5.35
C LEU A 40 -2.69 6.21 -5.41
N ARG A 41 -3.29 7.33 -4.97
CA ARG A 41 -4.75 7.53 -5.07
C ARG A 41 -5.23 7.58 -6.53
N LYS A 42 -4.45 8.16 -7.45
CA LYS A 42 -4.76 8.12 -8.89
C LYS A 42 -4.71 6.69 -9.45
N ILE A 43 -3.74 5.89 -9.03
CA ILE A 43 -3.66 4.47 -9.39
C ILE A 43 -4.89 3.73 -8.83
N ALA A 44 -5.18 3.89 -7.53
CA ALA A 44 -6.33 3.27 -6.87
C ALA A 44 -7.65 3.58 -7.59
N LYS A 45 -7.87 4.83 -8.00
CA LYS A 45 -9.07 5.23 -8.75
C LYS A 45 -9.21 4.49 -10.10
N ARG A 46 -8.10 4.23 -10.79
CA ARG A 46 -8.11 3.45 -12.05
C ARG A 46 -8.30 1.95 -11.82
N VAL A 47 -7.85 1.45 -10.67
CA VAL A 47 -7.95 0.03 -10.31
C VAL A 47 -9.36 -0.31 -9.82
N GLY A 48 -9.97 0.55 -9.00
CA GLY A 48 -11.22 0.24 -8.29
C GLY A 48 -10.98 -0.63 -7.05
N LYS A 49 -12.07 -1.16 -6.46
CA LYS A 49 -12.00 -2.12 -5.35
C LYS A 49 -11.79 -3.53 -5.87
N ASP A 50 -10.80 -4.24 -5.32
CA ASP A 50 -10.47 -5.63 -5.67
C ASP A 50 -9.70 -6.29 -4.52
N HIS A 51 -10.42 -7.09 -3.74
CA HIS A 51 -9.89 -7.79 -2.56
C HIS A 51 -8.73 -8.73 -2.89
N MET A 52 -8.87 -9.55 -3.94
CA MET A 52 -7.84 -10.53 -4.32
C MET A 52 -6.57 -9.84 -4.80
N LEU A 53 -6.71 -8.73 -5.52
CA LEU A 53 -5.58 -7.92 -5.94
C LEU A 53 -4.91 -7.21 -4.75
N ALA A 54 -5.69 -6.69 -3.80
CA ALA A 54 -5.17 -6.08 -2.58
C ALA A 54 -4.29 -7.07 -1.79
N GLN A 55 -4.77 -8.30 -1.58
CA GLN A 55 -3.98 -9.35 -0.91
C GLN A 55 -2.66 -9.63 -1.62
N ARG A 56 -2.67 -9.65 -2.97
CA ARG A 56 -1.44 -9.87 -3.76
C ARG A 56 -0.47 -8.69 -3.68
N LEU A 57 -0.97 -7.47 -3.67
CA LEU A 57 -0.16 -6.26 -3.50
C LEU A 57 0.45 -6.22 -2.09
N TRP A 58 -0.32 -6.53 -1.05
CA TRP A 58 0.15 -6.60 0.32
C TRP A 58 1.35 -7.54 0.47
N ARG A 59 1.20 -8.76 -0.04
CA ARG A 59 2.24 -9.81 -0.03
C ARG A 59 3.50 -9.47 -0.80
N SER A 60 3.50 -8.43 -1.64
CA SER A 60 4.71 -8.01 -2.35
C SER A 60 5.79 -7.45 -1.42
N GLY A 61 5.39 -6.97 -0.22
CA GLY A 61 6.31 -6.34 0.74
C GLY A 61 6.86 -4.99 0.27
N ILE A 62 6.36 -4.44 -0.84
CA ILE A 62 6.71 -3.10 -1.32
C ILE A 62 5.84 -2.10 -0.57
N HIS A 63 6.48 -1.09 0.02
CA HIS A 63 5.84 -0.06 0.85
C HIS A 63 4.60 0.54 0.20
N GLU A 64 4.76 1.08 -1.02
CA GLU A 64 3.67 1.72 -1.73
C GLU A 64 2.63 0.74 -2.28
N ALA A 65 3.01 -0.52 -2.49
CA ALA A 65 2.04 -1.55 -2.85
C ALA A 65 1.16 -1.93 -1.66
N ARG A 66 1.68 -1.91 -0.42
CA ARG A 66 0.91 -2.12 0.81
C ARG A 66 -0.07 -0.97 1.05
N ILE A 67 0.37 0.29 0.88
CA ILE A 67 -0.53 1.45 0.95
C ILE A 67 -1.62 1.35 -0.12
N LEU A 68 -1.25 1.03 -1.37
CA LEU A 68 -2.21 0.86 -2.45
C LEU A 68 -3.19 -0.28 -2.17
N ALA A 69 -2.75 -1.38 -1.55
CA ALA A 69 -3.62 -2.47 -1.12
C ALA A 69 -4.70 -1.96 -0.16
N GLY A 70 -4.34 -1.17 0.85
CA GLY A 70 -5.32 -0.54 1.74
C GLY A 70 -6.33 0.36 1.02
N PHE A 71 -5.92 1.04 -0.06
CA PHE A 71 -6.84 1.86 -0.86
C PHE A 71 -7.83 1.03 -1.70
N ILE A 72 -7.40 -0.14 -2.20
CA ILE A 72 -8.20 -0.93 -3.14
C ILE A 72 -8.87 -2.16 -2.52
N ASP A 73 -8.55 -2.53 -1.28
CA ASP A 73 -9.25 -3.64 -0.63
C ASP A 73 -10.71 -3.27 -0.33
N ASP A 74 -11.59 -4.27 -0.35
CA ASP A 74 -13.01 -4.14 -0.08
C ASP A 74 -13.26 -4.31 1.43
N PRO A 75 -13.68 -3.25 2.14
CA PRO A 75 -13.91 -3.33 3.59
C PRO A 75 -14.97 -4.37 3.97
N SER A 76 -15.94 -4.66 3.09
CA SER A 76 -16.97 -5.67 3.36
C SER A 76 -16.47 -7.11 3.25
N ALA A 77 -15.27 -7.31 2.68
CA ALA A 77 -14.68 -8.63 2.43
C ALA A 77 -13.53 -8.99 3.39
N ILE A 78 -13.01 -8.02 4.16
CA ILE A 78 -11.90 -8.28 5.09
C ILE A 78 -12.40 -8.93 6.38
N THR A 79 -11.49 -9.65 7.04
CA THR A 79 -11.77 -10.34 8.31
C THR A 79 -10.80 -9.89 9.39
N GLU A 80 -11.16 -10.09 10.66
CA GLU A 80 -10.26 -9.84 11.79
C GLU A 80 -8.91 -10.56 11.62
N THR A 81 -8.94 -11.83 11.19
CA THR A 81 -7.71 -12.60 10.91
C THR A 81 -6.85 -11.99 9.80
N GLN A 82 -7.46 -11.32 8.81
CA GLN A 82 -6.68 -10.55 7.83
C GLN A 82 -6.08 -9.31 8.47
N MET A 83 -6.88 -8.54 9.23
CA MET A 83 -6.42 -7.32 9.90
C MET A 83 -5.25 -7.61 10.82
N GLU A 84 -5.33 -8.63 11.66
CA GLU A 84 -4.24 -9.06 12.54
C GLU A 84 -2.98 -9.42 11.76
N ARG A 85 -3.13 -10.15 10.65
CA ARG A 85 -2.00 -10.51 9.78
C ARG A 85 -1.34 -9.28 9.17
N TRP A 86 -2.14 -8.34 8.66
CA TRP A 86 -1.62 -7.09 8.11
C TRP A 86 -0.99 -6.21 9.19
N ALA A 87 -1.59 -6.14 10.38
CA ALA A 87 -1.05 -5.40 11.51
C ALA A 87 0.32 -5.94 11.96
N SER A 88 0.50 -7.26 11.93
CA SER A 88 1.80 -7.89 12.23
C SER A 88 2.90 -7.57 11.21
N ASP A 89 2.51 -7.15 10.00
CA ASP A 89 3.40 -6.80 8.90
C ASP A 89 3.76 -5.30 8.86
N PHE A 90 3.09 -4.45 9.66
CA PHE A 90 3.34 -3.00 9.68
C PHE A 90 4.75 -2.68 10.15
N ASP A 91 5.50 -1.97 9.31
CA ASP A 91 6.89 -1.60 9.55
C ASP A 91 7.17 -0.09 9.39
N SER A 92 6.11 0.70 9.23
CA SER A 92 6.16 2.15 9.08
C SER A 92 4.84 2.78 9.49
N TRP A 93 4.89 3.96 10.13
CA TRP A 93 3.70 4.66 10.63
C TRP A 93 2.71 5.02 9.51
N ASP A 94 3.20 5.36 8.31
CA ASP A 94 2.34 5.79 7.21
C ASP A 94 1.59 4.62 6.57
N VAL A 95 2.18 3.43 6.49
CA VAL A 95 1.42 2.21 6.12
C VAL A 95 0.30 1.96 7.13
N THR A 96 0.59 2.04 8.44
CA THR A 96 -0.41 1.87 9.50
C THR A 96 -1.55 2.89 9.33
N ASP A 97 -1.23 4.18 9.27
CA ASP A 97 -2.23 5.25 9.15
C ASP A 97 -3.06 5.12 7.87
N GLN A 98 -2.42 4.87 6.73
CA GLN A 98 -3.16 4.74 5.47
C GLN A 98 -4.06 3.50 5.47
N VAL A 99 -3.63 2.37 6.03
CA VAL A 99 -4.44 1.16 6.07
C VAL A 99 -5.61 1.32 7.05
N CYS A 100 -5.35 1.80 8.26
CA CYS A 100 -6.40 1.98 9.26
C CYS A 100 -7.48 2.95 8.75
N SER A 101 -7.09 4.15 8.31
CA SER A 101 -8.06 5.18 7.91
C SER A 101 -8.80 4.89 6.61
N ASN A 102 -8.20 4.15 5.66
CA ASN A 102 -8.82 3.91 4.35
C ASN A 102 -9.49 2.54 4.24
N LEU A 103 -9.25 1.61 5.18
CA LEU A 103 -9.78 0.27 5.14
C LEU A 103 -10.40 -0.16 6.48
N PHE A 104 -9.64 -0.22 7.57
CA PHE A 104 -10.12 -0.81 8.83
C PHE A 104 -11.24 0.00 9.49
N ASP A 105 -11.19 1.33 9.41
CA ASP A 105 -12.25 2.18 9.96
C ASP A 105 -13.59 2.06 9.21
N ASN A 106 -13.58 1.42 8.02
CA ASN A 106 -14.75 1.31 7.13
C ASN A 106 -15.31 -0.12 7.04
N SER A 107 -14.73 -1.08 7.76
CA SER A 107 -15.06 -2.52 7.71
C SER A 107 -15.90 -3.00 8.88
#